data_AF-A0A386HTV5-F1
#
_entry.id   AF-A0A386HTV5-F1
#
_cell.length_a   1.000
_cell.length_b   1.000
_cell.length_c   1.000
_cell.angle_alpha   90.00
_cell.angle_beta   90.00
_cell.angle_gamma   90.00
#
_symmetry.space_group_name_H-M   'P 1'
#
loop_
_entity.id
_entity.type
_entity.pdbx_description
1 polymer ?
#
loop_
_entity_poly.entity_id
_entity_poly.type
_entity_poly.pdbx_seq_one_letter_code
_entity_poly.pdbx_strand_id
1 'polypeptide(L)' 'MPIFESIEERRLAIFVCSGSEGQLNLVDFKIFYSLFSTCRLHNVNPEKWLMHFFENANGTPKDKLHLLLPQNYAVVPNQQ' A
#
# COMPACT_ATOMS: atom_id res chain seq x y z
N MET A 1 9.94 1.93 19.73
CA MET A 1 9.60 1.20 18.49
C MET A 1 9.78 2.18 17.33
N PRO A 2 10.76 1.99 16.45
CA PRO A 2 10.83 2.80 15.24
C PRO A 2 9.65 2.42 14.33
N ILE A 3 8.90 3.40 13.86
CA ILE A 3 7.69 3.23 13.04
C ILE A 3 8.03 2.68 11.65
N PHE A 4 9.32 2.65 11.26
CA PHE A 4 9.81 2.10 10.00
C PHE A 4 11.03 1.22 10.23
N GLU A 5 10.92 -0.05 9.86
CA GLU A 5 12.01 -1.02 9.97
C GLU A 5 12.88 -1.04 8.70
N SER A 6 12.36 -0.63 7.54
CA SER A 6 13.11 -0.60 6.28
C SER A 6 13.21 0.80 5.64
N ILE A 7 14.33 1.06 4.95
CA ILE A 7 14.52 2.25 4.10
C ILE A 7 13.44 2.34 3.03
N GLU A 8 13.01 1.19 2.49
CA GLU A 8 11.96 1.11 1.46
C GLU A 8 10.61 1.60 2.00
N GLU A 9 10.26 1.27 3.25
CA GLU A 9 9.03 1.78 3.87
C GLU A 9 9.10 3.27 4.13
N ARG A 10 10.28 3.79 4.51
CA ARG A 10 10.47 5.24 4.66
C ARG A 10 10.31 5.97 3.34
N ARG A 11 10.83 5.38 2.25
CA ARG A 11 10.68 5.92 0.89
C ARG A 11 9.22 5.90 0.44
N LEU A 12 8.51 4.79 0.63
CA LEU A 12 7.08 4.66 0.32
C LEU A 12 6.22 5.61 1.15
N ALA A 13 6.51 5.74 2.46
CA ALA A 13 5.86 6.70 3.34
C ALA A 13 6.02 8.15 2.86
N ILE A 14 7.24 8.53 2.46
CA ILE A 14 7.51 9.85 1.88
C ILE A 14 6.73 10.01 0.57
N PHE A 15 6.74 9.02 -0.31
CA PHE A 15 6.01 9.05 -1.58
C PHE A 15 4.49 9.27 -1.40
N VAL A 16 3.85 8.53 -0.48
CA VAL A 16 2.43 8.68 -0.16
C VAL A 16 2.11 10.07 0.42
N CYS A 17 2.98 10.58 1.30
CA CYS A 17 2.84 11.92 1.87
C CYS A 17 3.05 13.03 0.83
N SER A 18 3.99 12.86 -0.10
CA SER A 18 4.30 13.84 -1.15
C SER A 18 3.23 13.92 -2.25
N GLY A 19 2.49 12.83 -2.51
CA GLY A 19 1.42 12.79 -3.52
C GLY A 19 0.07 13.37 -3.08
N SER A 20 -0.09 13.70 -1.79
CA SER A 20 -1.37 14.16 -1.25
C SER A 20 -1.32 15.67 -1.02
N GLU A 21 -1.77 16.47 -2.00
CA GLU A 21 -1.95 17.93 -1.82
C GLU A 21 -2.99 18.26 -0.71
N GLY A 22 -3.75 17.27 -0.26
CA GLY A 22 -4.62 17.32 0.91
C GLY A 22 -4.20 16.30 1.97
N GLN A 23 -3.70 16.82 3.09
CA GLN A 23 -3.60 16.22 4.43
C GLN A 23 -3.99 14.74 4.56
N LEU A 24 -3.04 13.85 4.25
CA LEU A 24 -3.13 12.44 4.62
C LEU A 24 -3.26 12.37 6.16
N ASN A 25 -4.33 11.79 6.69
CA ASN A 25 -4.48 11.71 8.15
C ASN A 25 -3.52 10.65 8.69
N LEU A 26 -3.08 10.82 9.95
CA LEU A 26 -2.28 9.83 10.68
C LEU A 26 -2.89 8.41 10.67
N VAL A 27 -4.21 8.33 10.47
CA VAL A 27 -4.97 7.08 10.33
C VAL A 27 -4.65 6.38 9.01
N ASP A 28 -4.66 7.10 7.88
CA ASP A 28 -4.37 6.54 6.55
C ASP A 28 -2.94 6.01 6.50
N PHE A 29 -2.01 6.76 7.10
CA PHE A 29 -0.62 6.36 7.23
C PHE A 29 -0.43 5.05 8.00
N LYS A 30 -1.17 4.86 9.09
CA LYS A 30 -1.18 3.61 9.86
C LYS A 30 -1.75 2.44 9.06
N ILE A 31 -2.77 2.70 8.25
CA ILE A 31 -3.35 1.68 7.36
C ILE A 31 -2.30 1.23 6.34
N PHE A 32 -1.65 2.15 5.63
CA PHE A 32 -0.59 1.79 4.67
C PHE A 32 0.57 1.04 5.33
N TYR A 33 0.97 1.44 6.53
CA TYR A 33 2.02 0.74 7.27
C TYR A 33 1.66 -0.72 7.59
N SER A 34 0.42 -0.95 8.05
CA SER A 34 -0.08 -2.31 8.30
C SER A 34 -0.10 -3.13 7.02
N LEU A 35 -0.50 -2.52 5.89
CA LEU A 35 -0.52 -3.16 4.58
C LEU A 35 0.88 -3.50 4.07
N PHE A 36 1.88 -2.62 4.25
CA PHE A 36 3.27 -2.92 3.88
C PHE A 36 3.86 -4.09 4.68
N SER A 37 3.47 -4.21 5.95
CA SER A 37 3.82 -5.38 6.75
C SER A 37 3.18 -6.65 6.21
N THR A 38 1.91 -6.58 5.78
CA THR A 38 1.23 -7.69 5.08
C THR A 38 1.91 -8.01 3.74
N CYS A 39 2.36 -7.03 2.96
CA CYS A 39 3.12 -7.26 1.74
C CYS A 39 4.35 -8.13 2.01
N ARG A 40 5.11 -7.83 3.06
CA ARG A 40 6.26 -8.67 3.47
C ARG A 40 5.86 -10.07 3.87
N LEU A 41 4.79 -10.22 4.66
CA LEU A 41 4.29 -11.53 5.10
C LEU A 41 3.89 -12.41 3.90
N HIS A 42 3.37 -11.81 2.84
CA HIS A 42 2.94 -12.50 1.62
C HIS A 42 3.99 -12.47 0.49
N ASN A 43 5.21 -11.98 0.76
CA ASN A 43 6.29 -11.86 -0.22
C ASN A 43 5.90 -11.06 -1.49
N VAL A 44 5.05 -10.04 -1.30
CA VAL A 44 4.60 -9.11 -2.32
C VAL A 44 5.50 -7.86 -2.30
N ASN A 45 5.87 -7.36 -3.48
CA ASN A 45 6.57 -6.09 -3.59
C ASN A 45 5.63 -4.93 -3.20
N PRO A 46 5.88 -4.22 -2.08
CA PRO A 46 5.00 -3.16 -1.61
C PRO A 46 4.91 -1.98 -2.59
N GLU A 47 5.98 -1.70 -3.33
CA GLU A 47 5.99 -0.65 -4.35
C GLU A 47 5.09 -0.97 -5.54
N LYS A 48 5.21 -2.19 -6.11
CA LYS A 48 4.36 -2.65 -7.22
C LYS A 48 2.89 -2.72 -6.82
N TRP A 49 2.63 -3.26 -5.62
CA TRP A 49 1.28 -3.30 -5.06
C TRP A 49 0.71 -1.89 -4.87
N LEU A 50 1.50 -0.96 -4.33
CA LEU A 50 1.05 0.40 -4.08
C LEU A 50 0.74 1.15 -5.38
N MET A 51 1.58 0.99 -6.40
CA MET A 51 1.33 1.55 -7.72
C MET A 51 0.03 0.99 -8.32
N HIS A 52 -0.15 -0.33 -8.29
CA HIS A 52 -1.38 -0.98 -8.73
C HIS A 52 -2.61 -0.53 -7.91
N PHE A 53 -2.45 -0.36 -6.60
CA PHE A 53 -3.48 0.15 -5.70
C PHE A 53 -3.90 1.55 -6.13
N PHE A 54 -2.97 2.48 -6.35
CA PHE A 54 -3.32 3.84 -6.77
C PHE A 54 -3.98 3.89 -8.16
N GLU A 55 -3.48 3.10 -9.12
CA GLU A 55 -4.08 2.99 -10.45
C GLU A 55 -5.52 2.48 -10.42
N ASN A 56 -5.79 1.47 -9.58
CA ASN A 56 -7.11 0.84 -9.52
C ASN A 56 -8.04 1.48 -8.49
N ALA A 57 -7.53 2.13 -7.45
CA ALA A 57 -8.32 2.77 -6.40
C ALA A 57 -9.20 3.89 -6.96
N ASN A 58 -8.76 4.58 -8.01
CA ASN A 58 -9.54 5.66 -8.63
C ASN A 58 -10.78 5.13 -9.38
N GLY A 59 -10.75 3.91 -9.89
CA GLY A 59 -11.86 3.27 -10.62
C GLY A 59 -12.65 2.24 -9.82
N THR A 60 -12.17 1.85 -8.64
CA THR A 60 -12.76 0.78 -7.84
C THR A 60 -13.72 1.36 -6.80
N PRO A 61 -15.01 0.95 -6.79
CA PRO A 61 -15.94 1.36 -5.75
C PRO A 61 -15.46 0.90 -4.37
N LYS A 62 -15.78 1.67 -3.32
CA LYS A 62 -15.32 1.41 -1.94
C LYS A 62 -15.63 -0.01 -1.46
N ASP A 63 -16.74 -0.59 -1.91
CA ASP A 63 -17.13 -1.97 -1.62
C ASP A 63 -16.14 -3.01 -2.13
N LYS A 64 -15.33 -2.68 -3.14
CA LYS A 64 -14.31 -3.55 -3.75
C LYS A 64 -12.89 -3.17 -3.34
N LEU A 65 -12.69 -2.18 -2.46
CA LEU A 65 -11.38 -1.78 -1.97
C LEU A 65 -10.67 -2.92 -1.23
N HIS A 66 -11.44 -3.80 -0.58
CA HIS A 66 -10.91 -5.00 0.07
C HIS A 66 -10.23 -5.97 -0.92
N LEU A 67 -10.57 -5.92 -2.22
CA LEU A 67 -9.91 -6.73 -3.25
C LEU A 67 -8.51 -6.20 -3.60
N LEU A 68 -8.27 -4.91 -3.37
CA LEU A 68 -6.97 -4.27 -3.60
C LEU A 68 -6.02 -4.45 -2.40
N LEU A 69 -6.38 -5.25 -1.40
CA LEU A 69 -5.51 -5.57 -0.29
C LEU A 69 -4.32 -6.44 -0.75
N PRO A 70 -3.15 -6.28 -0.13
CA PRO A 70 -1.94 -6.99 -0.55
C PRO A 70 -2.05 -8.51 -0.37
N GLN A 71 -2.87 -8.96 0.58
CA GLN A 71 -3.22 -10.37 0.76
C GLN A 71 -3.90 -10.98 -0.47
N ASN A 72 -4.66 -10.19 -1.23
CA ASN A 72 -5.34 -10.63 -2.44
C ASN A 72 -4.42 -10.47 -3.67
N TYR A 73 -3.53 -9.47 -3.65
CA TYR A 73 -2.50 -9.28 -4.68
C TYR A 73 -1.56 -10.48 -4.79
N ALA A 74 -1.15 -11.07 -3.65
CA ALA A 74 -0.29 -12.26 -3.61
C ALA A 74 -0.93 -13.49 -4.28
N VAL A 75 -2.27 -13.53 -4.37
CA VAL A 75 -3.03 -14.65 -4.93
C VAL A 75 -3.23 -14.48 -6.44
N VAL A 76 -2.95 -13.31 -7.03
CA VAL A 76 -3.06 -13.07 -8.47
C VAL A 76 -1.74 -13.49 -9.15
N PRO A 77 -1.69 -14.62 -9.88
CA PRO A 77 -0.43 -15.15 -10.41
C PRO A 77 0.09 -14.42 -11.66
N ASN A 78 -0.66 -13.44 -12.19
CA ASN A 78 -0.47 -12.89 -13.53
C ASN A 78 -0.17 -11.38 -13.53
N GLN A 79 0.78 -10.94 -12.72
CA GLN A 79 1.47 -9.67 -12.95
C GLN A 79 2.97 -9.93 -13.15
N GLN A 80 3.26 -10.78 -14.15
CA GLN A 80 4.58 -10.93 -14.78
C GLN A 80 4.81 -9.79 -15.76
#